data_AF-A0A7G3AVT3-F1
#
_entry.id   AF-A0A7G3AVT3-F1
#
_cell.length_a   1.000
_cell.length_b   1.000
_cell.length_c   1.000
_cell.angle_alpha   90.00
_cell.angle_beta   90.00
_cell.angle_gamma   90.00
#
_symmetry.space_group_name_H-M   'P 1'
#
loop_
_entity.id
_entity.type
_entity.pdbx_description
1 polymer ?
#
loop_
_entity_poly.entity_id
_entity_poly.type
_entity_poly.pdbx_seq_one_letter_code
_entity_poly.pdbx_strand_id
1 'polypeptide(L)'
;NPKKDCLGPKKELWDILQSVEKYAVEAQDITASVRDLPTVRTQIGRARAWLRLALMQKKLADYLQALVDNRDEALAEYYEPHALMMSDEVILIMGILVGLNVIDCNLCVKEEDLDSQQGVIDFSLYLRSSTRTSPEDEVHTIVEAGNAEHMTAVLDQKNYIEELNRHLNATVANLQGKLESLTTTNALMKEDLAIARNSLLSLQAENLALRQSAQNPNANAGENLNVHDRIDPEVERTLVEEKKKRQDLERELELQVSLKAETEMAMKLLEKDIHEKQDTIVSLRRQLEDIKQINLEMYKKLQECEGELTQKGEMVSRLQAKASQIGKILTTLEKKYEGADSLESPMATTPSTGIPPVKRPYLRVDPIPPFNANKMRKSPSANSPMDNAAHPSASSSTPQATEKGND
;
A
#
# COMPACT_ATOMS: atom_id res chain seq x y z
N ASN A 1 -17.54 13.40 -19.17
CA ASN A 1 -18.68 13.84 -18.33
C ASN A 1 -19.96 13.67 -19.12
N PRO A 2 -20.95 12.93 -18.61
CA PRO A 2 -22.25 12.82 -19.26
C PRO A 2 -22.98 14.16 -19.27
N LYS A 3 -23.82 14.38 -20.30
CA LYS A 3 -24.66 15.57 -20.45
C LYS A 3 -25.56 15.75 -19.23
N LYS A 4 -25.36 16.82 -18.45
CA LYS A 4 -26.24 17.18 -17.34
C LYS A 4 -27.42 17.97 -17.89
N ASP A 5 -28.44 17.26 -18.33
CA ASP A 5 -29.71 17.88 -18.71
C ASP A 5 -30.50 18.22 -17.43
N CYS A 6 -30.88 19.48 -17.27
CA CYS A 6 -31.38 20.00 -15.99
C CYS A 6 -32.83 19.56 -15.66
N LEU A 7 -33.50 18.82 -16.54
CA LEU A 7 -34.93 18.47 -16.41
C LEU A 7 -35.30 17.05 -16.88
N GLY A 8 -34.32 16.19 -17.23
CA GLY A 8 -34.55 14.78 -17.59
C GLY A 8 -34.21 13.80 -16.45
N PRO A 9 -34.67 12.54 -16.51
CA PRO A 9 -34.18 11.50 -15.60
C PRO A 9 -32.65 11.45 -15.66
N LYS A 10 -31.99 11.33 -14.50
CA LYS A 10 -30.52 11.29 -14.42
C LYS A 10 -30.02 10.14 -15.29
N LYS A 11 -29.29 10.47 -16.35
CA LYS A 11 -28.65 9.51 -17.25
C LYS A 11 -27.42 8.94 -16.55
N GLU A 12 -27.50 7.69 -16.12
CA GLU A 12 -26.44 7.00 -15.39
C GLU A 12 -25.64 6.07 -16.33
N LEU A 13 -24.40 5.72 -15.95
CA LEU A 13 -23.56 4.82 -16.75
C LEU A 13 -24.23 3.46 -17.01
N TRP A 14 -24.99 2.97 -16.03
CA TRP A 14 -25.76 1.74 -16.16
C TRP A 14 -26.75 1.78 -17.32
N ASP A 15 -27.37 2.93 -17.59
CA ASP A 15 -28.36 3.06 -18.67
C ASP A 15 -27.73 2.85 -20.06
N ILE A 16 -26.46 3.25 -20.19
CA ILE A 16 -25.65 3.02 -21.39
C ILE A 16 -25.27 1.54 -21.49
N LEU A 17 -24.78 0.95 -20.41
CA LEU A 17 -24.31 -0.44 -20.41
C LEU A 17 -25.45 -1.44 -20.64
N GLN A 18 -26.64 -1.23 -20.07
CA GLN A 18 -27.78 -2.10 -20.36
C GLN A 18 -28.25 -1.98 -21.81
N SER A 19 -28.02 -0.85 -22.49
CA SER A 19 -28.39 -0.68 -23.90
C SER A 19 -27.57 -1.54 -24.87
N VAL A 20 -26.39 -2.03 -24.42
CA VAL A 20 -25.55 -2.99 -25.18
C VAL A 20 -26.36 -4.20 -25.62
N GLU A 21 -27.31 -4.65 -24.80
CA GLU A 21 -28.15 -5.83 -25.08
C GLU A 21 -29.01 -5.71 -26.35
N LYS A 22 -29.17 -4.48 -26.87
CA LYS A 22 -29.84 -4.19 -28.15
C LYS A 22 -28.94 -4.44 -29.36
N TYR A 23 -27.62 -4.31 -29.18
CA TYR A 23 -26.62 -4.39 -30.25
C TYR A 23 -25.85 -5.72 -30.22
N ALA A 24 -25.70 -6.32 -29.04
CA ALA A 24 -25.05 -7.62 -28.82
C ALA A 24 -25.96 -8.53 -28.00
N VAL A 25 -26.46 -9.60 -28.62
CA VAL A 25 -27.40 -10.54 -27.98
C VAL A 25 -26.76 -11.26 -26.80
N GLU A 26 -25.45 -11.53 -26.88
CA GLU A 26 -24.68 -12.20 -25.83
C GLU A 26 -24.62 -11.38 -24.53
N ALA A 27 -24.82 -10.06 -24.60
CA ALA A 27 -24.85 -9.21 -23.41
C ALA A 27 -26.17 -9.33 -22.62
N GLN A 28 -27.23 -9.95 -23.18
CA GLN A 28 -28.53 -10.11 -22.51
C GLN A 28 -28.40 -10.93 -21.22
N ASP A 29 -27.61 -12.02 -21.25
CA ASP A 29 -27.46 -12.91 -20.11
C ASP A 29 -26.83 -12.20 -18.89
N ILE A 30 -25.77 -11.42 -19.11
CA ILE A 30 -25.12 -10.65 -18.03
C ILE A 30 -25.96 -9.45 -17.60
N THR A 31 -26.69 -8.83 -18.54
CA THR A 31 -27.54 -7.67 -18.24
C THR A 31 -28.74 -8.09 -17.38
N ALA A 32 -29.37 -9.23 -17.70
CA ALA A 32 -30.39 -9.85 -16.87
C ALA A 32 -29.83 -10.23 -15.50
N SER A 33 -28.66 -10.88 -15.46
CA SER A 33 -28.00 -11.29 -14.21
C SER A 33 -27.74 -10.11 -13.26
N VAL A 34 -27.34 -8.95 -13.78
CA VAL A 34 -27.11 -7.73 -12.97
C VAL A 34 -28.43 -7.08 -12.56
N ARG A 35 -29.47 -7.12 -13.40
CA ARG A 35 -30.80 -6.58 -13.10
C ARG A 35 -31.46 -7.30 -11.93
N ASP A 36 -31.29 -8.62 -11.90
CA ASP A 36 -31.86 -9.51 -10.89
C ASP A 36 -30.98 -9.67 -9.65
N LEU A 37 -29.85 -8.95 -9.56
CA LEU A 37 -28.91 -9.04 -8.45
C LEU A 37 -29.44 -8.30 -7.21
N PRO A 38 -29.85 -9.00 -6.13
CA PRO A 38 -30.51 -8.36 -4.98
C PRO A 38 -29.54 -7.62 -4.06
N THR A 39 -28.24 -7.93 -4.16
CA THR A 39 -27.19 -7.36 -3.30
C THR A 39 -26.79 -5.94 -3.70
N VAL A 40 -27.14 -5.50 -4.92
CA VAL A 40 -26.71 -4.21 -5.49
C VAL A 40 -27.91 -3.29 -5.70
N ARG A 41 -27.87 -2.13 -5.05
CA ARG A 41 -28.99 -1.18 -5.00
C ARG A 41 -28.76 0.07 -5.86
N THR A 42 -27.51 0.41 -6.17
CA THR A 42 -27.18 1.63 -6.92
C THR A 42 -26.92 1.36 -8.40
N GLN A 43 -27.15 2.37 -9.24
CA GLN A 43 -26.85 2.28 -10.68
C GLN A 43 -25.34 2.13 -10.93
N ILE A 44 -24.50 2.80 -10.14
CA ILE A 44 -23.04 2.65 -10.26
C ILE A 44 -22.58 1.25 -9.83
N GLY A 45 -23.19 0.67 -8.80
CA GLY A 45 -22.93 -0.71 -8.39
C GLY A 45 -23.32 -1.71 -9.48
N ARG A 46 -24.45 -1.49 -10.16
CA ARG A 46 -24.87 -2.30 -11.30
C ARG A 46 -23.91 -2.19 -12.47
N ALA A 47 -23.47 -0.99 -12.80
CA ALA A 47 -22.43 -0.77 -13.82
C ALA A 47 -21.14 -1.53 -13.47
N ARG A 48 -20.70 -1.49 -12.20
CA ARG A 48 -19.51 -2.22 -11.73
C ARG A 48 -19.69 -3.74 -11.80
N ALA A 49 -20.87 -4.25 -11.42
CA ALA A 49 -21.19 -5.68 -11.53
C ALA A 49 -21.13 -6.14 -12.99
N TRP A 50 -21.72 -5.36 -13.88
CA TRP A 50 -21.76 -5.64 -15.31
C TRP A 50 -20.36 -5.64 -15.93
N LEU A 51 -19.51 -4.66 -15.60
CA LEU A 51 -18.13 -4.63 -16.06
C LEU A 51 -17.32 -5.85 -15.57
N ARG A 52 -17.52 -6.30 -14.32
CA ARG A 52 -16.90 -7.53 -13.82
C ARG A 52 -17.34 -8.75 -14.62
N LEU A 53 -18.64 -8.90 -14.89
CA LEU A 53 -19.16 -10.02 -15.67
C LEU A 53 -18.69 -9.99 -17.13
N ALA A 54 -18.67 -8.83 -17.77
CA ALA A 54 -18.16 -8.65 -19.13
C ALA A 54 -16.66 -8.99 -19.25
N LEU A 55 -15.86 -8.65 -18.22
CA LEU A 55 -14.46 -9.06 -18.13
C LEU A 55 -14.30 -10.57 -17.94
N MET A 56 -15.11 -11.19 -17.07
CA MET A 56 -15.09 -12.65 -16.87
C MET A 56 -15.50 -13.41 -18.13
N GLN A 57 -16.42 -12.87 -18.93
CA GLN A 57 -16.78 -13.42 -20.23
C GLN A 57 -15.74 -13.15 -21.33
N LYS A 58 -14.71 -12.34 -21.07
CA LYS A 58 -13.70 -11.89 -22.05
C LYS A 58 -14.33 -11.18 -23.26
N LYS A 59 -15.44 -10.47 -23.01
CA LYS A 59 -16.27 -9.80 -24.03
C LYS A 59 -16.39 -8.30 -23.81
N LEU A 60 -15.73 -7.73 -22.80
CA LEU A 60 -15.81 -6.31 -22.51
C LEU A 60 -15.45 -5.43 -23.73
N ALA A 61 -14.38 -5.77 -24.45
CA ALA A 61 -13.97 -5.03 -25.65
C ALA A 61 -15.04 -5.12 -26.75
N ASP A 62 -15.56 -6.31 -27.03
CA ASP A 62 -16.59 -6.54 -28.05
C ASP A 62 -17.87 -5.76 -27.75
N TYR A 63 -18.31 -5.75 -26.48
CA TYR A 63 -19.50 -5.02 -26.05
C TYR A 63 -19.34 -3.50 -26.15
N LEU A 64 -18.18 -2.96 -25.76
CA LEU A 64 -17.91 -1.54 -25.89
C LEU A 64 -17.73 -1.13 -27.36
N GLN A 65 -17.14 -1.99 -28.19
CA GLN A 65 -17.03 -1.77 -29.63
C GLN A 65 -18.43 -1.67 -30.27
N ALA A 66 -19.38 -2.54 -29.89
CA ALA A 66 -20.76 -2.46 -30.39
C ALA A 66 -21.44 -1.12 -30.05
N LEU A 67 -21.13 -0.51 -28.91
CA LEU A 67 -21.61 0.84 -28.58
C LEU A 67 -20.93 1.92 -29.41
N VAL A 68 -19.62 1.79 -29.68
CA VAL A 68 -18.85 2.74 -30.48
C VAL A 68 -19.28 2.71 -31.95
N ASP A 69 -19.56 1.53 -32.50
CA ASP A 69 -20.02 1.36 -33.88
C ASP A 69 -21.39 2.03 -34.10
N ASN A 70 -22.20 2.08 -33.04
CA ASN A 70 -23.52 2.72 -33.03
C ASN A 70 -23.51 4.06 -32.25
N ARG A 71 -22.36 4.74 -32.12
CA ARG A 71 -22.20 5.91 -31.23
C ARG A 71 -23.14 7.07 -31.52
N ASP A 72 -23.53 7.26 -32.78
CA ASP A 72 -24.43 8.35 -33.19
C ASP A 72 -25.87 8.16 -32.68
N GLU A 73 -26.28 6.91 -32.43
CA GLU A 73 -27.60 6.58 -31.86
C GLU A 73 -27.49 6.26 -30.36
N ALA A 74 -26.53 5.42 -29.96
CA ALA A 74 -26.42 4.89 -28.61
C ALA A 74 -25.77 5.89 -27.62
N LEU A 75 -24.78 6.67 -28.06
CA LEU A 75 -23.93 7.48 -27.18
C LEU A 75 -24.17 8.98 -27.31
N ALA A 76 -24.70 9.47 -28.44
CA ALA A 76 -24.93 10.89 -28.71
C ALA A 76 -25.84 11.59 -27.69
N GLU A 77 -26.79 10.84 -27.10
CA GLU A 77 -27.70 11.34 -26.08
C GLU A 77 -27.05 11.46 -24.68
N TYR A 78 -25.93 10.77 -24.45
CA TYR A 78 -25.25 10.66 -23.17
C TYR A 78 -23.94 11.45 -23.13
N TYR A 79 -23.24 11.55 -24.26
CA TYR A 79 -21.94 12.20 -24.39
C TYR A 79 -22.01 13.49 -25.20
N GLU A 80 -21.11 14.42 -24.88
CA GLU A 80 -20.86 15.60 -25.70
C GLU A 80 -20.04 15.23 -26.95
N PRO A 81 -20.15 15.98 -28.07
CA PRO A 81 -19.40 15.70 -29.30
C PRO A 81 -17.88 15.63 -29.10
N HIS A 82 -17.35 16.36 -28.11
CA HIS A 82 -15.92 16.41 -27.79
C HIS A 82 -15.50 15.37 -26.73
N ALA A 83 -16.40 14.47 -26.32
CA ALA A 83 -16.07 13.43 -25.37
C ALA A 83 -15.23 12.33 -26.03
N LEU A 84 -14.37 11.70 -25.24
CA LEU A 84 -13.51 10.59 -25.68
C LEU A 84 -14.28 9.49 -26.41
N MET A 85 -15.44 9.09 -25.90
CA MET A 85 -16.29 8.04 -26.51
C MET A 85 -16.88 8.44 -27.88
N MET A 86 -16.91 9.73 -28.22
CA MET A 86 -17.37 10.26 -29.51
C MET A 86 -16.21 10.58 -30.46
N SER A 87 -14.97 10.56 -29.97
CA SER A 87 -13.75 10.82 -30.73
C SER A 87 -13.18 9.52 -31.31
N ASP A 88 -12.44 9.60 -32.42
CA ASP A 88 -11.74 8.47 -32.99
C ASP A 88 -10.60 7.95 -32.07
N GLU A 89 -10.20 8.72 -31.05
CA GLU A 89 -9.29 8.27 -29.99
C GLU A 89 -9.83 7.06 -29.20
N VAL A 90 -11.16 6.86 -29.18
CA VAL A 90 -11.77 5.68 -28.52
C VAL A 90 -11.28 4.36 -29.11
N ILE A 91 -10.90 4.35 -30.40
CA ILE A 91 -10.41 3.17 -31.11
C ILE A 91 -9.11 2.66 -30.46
N LEU A 92 -8.26 3.56 -29.96
CA LEU A 92 -7.04 3.20 -29.24
C LEU A 92 -7.37 2.47 -27.93
N ILE A 93 -8.38 2.94 -27.21
CA ILE A 93 -8.82 2.34 -25.95
C ILE A 93 -9.42 0.97 -26.22
N MET A 94 -10.23 0.82 -27.28
CA MET A 94 -10.76 -0.49 -27.69
C MET A 94 -9.63 -1.47 -28.01
N GLY A 95 -8.60 -1.02 -28.74
CA GLY A 95 -7.42 -1.83 -29.02
C GLY A 95 -6.68 -2.31 -27.75
N ILE A 96 -6.57 -1.46 -26.73
CA ILE A 96 -5.99 -1.84 -25.43
C ILE A 96 -6.88 -2.83 -24.69
N LEU A 97 -8.20 -2.62 -24.71
CA LEU A 97 -9.17 -3.49 -24.04
C LEU A 97 -9.19 -4.91 -24.61
N VAL A 98 -8.95 -5.10 -25.92
CA VAL A 98 -8.79 -6.43 -26.53
C VAL A 98 -7.65 -7.20 -25.87
N GLY A 99 -6.59 -6.52 -25.43
CA GLY A 99 -5.49 -7.10 -24.67
C GLY A 99 -5.91 -7.72 -23.33
N LEU A 100 -7.05 -7.32 -22.76
CA LEU A 100 -7.57 -7.91 -21.51
C LEU A 100 -8.17 -9.31 -21.72
N ASN A 101 -8.48 -9.72 -22.95
CA ASN A 101 -9.12 -11.02 -23.22
C ASN A 101 -8.25 -12.21 -22.81
N VAL A 102 -6.92 -12.05 -22.78
CA VAL A 102 -6.00 -13.10 -22.34
C VAL A 102 -6.01 -13.31 -20.82
N ILE A 103 -6.59 -12.38 -20.07
CA ILE A 103 -6.62 -12.44 -18.60
C ILE A 103 -7.81 -13.30 -18.16
N ASP A 104 -7.55 -14.33 -17.35
CA ASP A 104 -8.61 -15.08 -16.66
C ASP A 104 -8.94 -14.41 -15.33
N CYS A 105 -10.09 -13.76 -15.33
CA CYS A 105 -10.66 -13.08 -14.17
C CYS A 105 -11.68 -14.00 -13.48
N ASN A 106 -11.59 -14.15 -12.16
CA ASN A 106 -12.66 -14.73 -11.34
C ASN A 106 -13.08 -13.71 -10.29
N LEU A 107 -13.93 -12.75 -10.69
CA LEU A 107 -14.31 -11.60 -9.87
C LEU A 107 -15.62 -11.88 -9.13
N CYS A 108 -15.62 -11.66 -7.82
CA CYS A 108 -16.82 -11.85 -7.01
C CYS A 108 -17.82 -10.71 -7.28
N VAL A 109 -19.10 -11.06 -7.41
CA VAL A 109 -20.19 -10.11 -7.66
C VAL A 109 -21.28 -10.17 -6.57
N LYS A 110 -21.40 -11.31 -5.88
CA LYS A 110 -22.45 -11.53 -4.85
C LYS A 110 -22.00 -11.20 -3.43
N GLU A 111 -20.72 -11.40 -3.12
CA GLU A 111 -20.18 -11.29 -1.75
C GLU A 111 -19.50 -9.93 -1.48
N GLU A 112 -19.33 -9.10 -2.52
CA GLU A 112 -18.63 -7.82 -2.44
C GLU A 112 -19.63 -6.65 -2.44
N ASP A 113 -19.35 -5.61 -1.65
CA ASP A 113 -20.13 -4.37 -1.69
C ASP A 113 -19.78 -3.55 -2.94
N LEU A 114 -20.67 -3.59 -3.94
CA LEU A 114 -20.48 -2.89 -5.20
C LEU A 114 -21.02 -1.47 -5.20
N ASP A 115 -21.82 -1.11 -4.20
CA ASP A 115 -22.46 0.21 -4.09
C ASP A 115 -21.52 1.24 -3.46
N SER A 116 -20.67 0.81 -2.51
CA SER A 116 -19.69 1.68 -1.85
C SER A 116 -18.51 2.07 -2.74
N GLN A 117 -17.83 3.19 -2.42
CA GLN A 117 -16.65 3.61 -3.16
C GLN A 117 -15.53 2.57 -3.01
N GLN A 118 -14.99 2.08 -4.14
CA GLN A 118 -13.83 1.20 -4.13
C GLN A 118 -12.62 1.92 -3.53
N GLY A 119 -11.78 1.18 -2.81
CA GLY A 119 -10.53 1.68 -2.25
C GLY A 119 -9.64 2.31 -3.32
N VAL A 120 -8.78 3.25 -2.91
CA VAL A 120 -7.83 3.89 -3.82
C VAL A 120 -6.78 2.85 -4.23
N ILE A 121 -6.75 2.51 -5.51
CA ILE A 121 -5.67 1.69 -6.08
C ILE A 121 -4.47 2.60 -6.28
N ASP A 122 -3.35 2.26 -5.62
CA ASP A 122 -2.10 2.99 -5.82
C ASP A 122 -1.47 2.60 -7.17
N PHE A 123 -1.75 3.41 -8.18
CA PHE A 123 -1.19 3.22 -9.51
C PHE A 123 0.28 3.65 -9.60
N SER A 124 0.87 4.25 -8.57
CA SER A 124 2.28 4.70 -8.59
C SER A 124 3.25 3.54 -8.83
N LEU A 125 2.88 2.34 -8.40
CA LEU A 125 3.62 1.09 -8.64
C LEU A 125 3.62 0.65 -10.11
N TYR A 126 2.60 1.04 -10.88
CA TYR A 126 2.39 0.60 -12.26
C TYR A 126 2.64 1.71 -13.29
N LEU A 127 2.41 2.96 -12.92
CA LEU A 127 2.67 4.15 -13.70
C LEU A 127 4.16 4.46 -13.64
N ARG A 128 4.95 3.69 -14.38
CA ARG A 128 6.30 4.10 -14.74
C ARG A 128 6.18 5.35 -15.62
N SER A 129 6.72 6.48 -15.18
CA SER A 129 6.86 7.69 -16.01
C SER A 129 7.60 7.31 -17.28
N SER A 130 6.86 7.12 -18.37
CA SER A 130 7.42 6.85 -19.69
C SER A 130 7.90 8.15 -20.33
N THR A 131 8.55 9.04 -19.57
CA THR A 131 9.24 10.22 -20.10
C THR A 131 10.59 9.77 -20.63
N ARG A 132 10.59 9.03 -21.75
CA ARG A 132 11.79 8.74 -22.54
C ARG A 132 12.27 10.01 -23.28
N THR A 133 12.59 11.10 -22.60
CA THR A 133 13.31 12.25 -23.19
C THR A 133 13.84 13.22 -22.11
N SER A 134 14.94 12.90 -21.40
CA SER A 134 15.90 13.89 -20.86
C SER A 134 17.09 13.18 -20.21
N PRO A 135 18.35 13.68 -20.35
CA PRO A 135 19.55 13.05 -19.79
C PRO A 135 19.72 13.34 -18.28
N GLU A 136 18.74 12.94 -17.46
CA GLU A 136 18.78 13.02 -15.99
C GLU A 136 18.76 11.60 -15.35
N ASP A 137 19.53 10.68 -15.94
CA ASP A 137 19.47 9.23 -15.68
C ASP A 137 19.98 8.77 -14.28
N GLU A 138 20.49 9.65 -13.41
CA GLU A 138 21.00 9.21 -12.09
C GLU A 138 19.91 9.14 -11.00
N VAL A 139 18.89 10.00 -11.05
CA VAL A 139 17.81 10.01 -10.04
C VAL A 139 16.72 8.98 -10.37
N HIS A 140 16.50 8.72 -11.66
CA HIS A 140 15.48 7.79 -12.12
C HIS A 140 15.81 6.32 -11.82
N THR A 141 17.09 5.93 -11.87
CA THR A 141 17.55 4.57 -11.58
C THR A 141 17.32 4.16 -10.11
N ILE A 142 17.39 5.12 -9.19
CA ILE A 142 17.22 4.87 -7.74
C ILE A 142 15.74 4.58 -7.40
N VAL A 143 14.80 5.27 -8.05
CA VAL A 143 13.36 5.05 -7.85
C VAL A 143 12.92 3.73 -8.51
N GLU A 144 13.49 3.37 -9.65
CA GLU A 144 13.25 2.07 -10.30
C GLU A 144 13.75 0.88 -9.46
N ALA A 145 14.94 1.00 -8.85
CA ALA A 145 15.47 0.00 -7.94
C ALA A 145 14.63 -0.11 -6.65
N GLY A 146 14.29 1.02 -6.03
CA GLY A 146 13.51 1.02 -4.79
C GLY A 146 12.10 0.42 -4.95
N ASN A 147 11.44 0.66 -6.09
CA ASN A 147 10.11 0.11 -6.34
C ASN A 147 10.15 -1.39 -6.71
N ALA A 148 11.18 -1.83 -7.44
CA ALA A 148 11.39 -3.25 -7.75
C ALA A 148 11.78 -4.04 -6.49
N GLU A 149 12.62 -3.47 -5.63
CA GLU A 149 12.97 -4.04 -4.32
C GLU A 149 11.76 -4.10 -3.39
N HIS A 150 10.92 -3.05 -3.37
CA HIS A 150 9.69 -3.07 -2.58
C HIS A 150 8.70 -4.13 -3.06
N MET A 151 8.51 -4.28 -4.37
CA MET A 151 7.70 -5.36 -4.95
C MET A 151 8.29 -6.74 -4.62
N THR A 152 9.61 -6.90 -4.71
CA THR A 152 10.29 -8.15 -4.36
C THR A 152 10.08 -8.49 -2.89
N ALA A 153 10.21 -7.51 -1.99
CA ALA A 153 9.97 -7.70 -0.57
C ALA A 153 8.51 -8.07 -0.25
N VAL A 154 7.54 -7.46 -0.94
CA VAL A 154 6.11 -7.81 -0.79
C VAL A 154 5.83 -9.22 -1.31
N LEU A 155 6.43 -9.61 -2.43
CA LEU A 155 6.31 -10.96 -2.97
C LEU A 155 6.95 -12.00 -2.06
N ASP A 156 8.12 -11.72 -1.50
CA ASP A 156 8.79 -12.60 -0.53
C ASP A 156 7.97 -12.74 0.76
N GLN A 157 7.40 -11.64 1.25
CA GLN A 157 6.50 -11.66 2.41
C GLN A 157 5.24 -12.49 2.12
N LYS A 158 4.66 -12.34 0.92
CA LYS A 158 3.53 -13.16 0.47
C LYS A 158 3.90 -14.64 0.46
N ASN A 159 5.04 -14.99 -0.13
CA ASN A 159 5.50 -16.37 -0.26
C ASN A 159 5.76 -16.99 1.12
N TYR A 160 6.33 -16.22 2.06
CA TYR A 160 6.50 -16.64 3.45
C TYR A 160 5.16 -16.95 4.14
N ILE A 161 4.15 -16.10 3.96
CA ILE A 161 2.81 -16.31 4.52
C ILE A 161 2.12 -17.51 3.88
N GLU A 162 2.28 -17.71 2.58
CA GLU A 162 1.74 -18.87 1.85
C GLU A 162 2.36 -20.18 2.36
N GLU A 163 3.68 -20.22 2.57
CA GLU A 163 4.37 -21.40 3.10
C GLU A 163 4.00 -21.67 4.57
N LEU A 164 3.87 -20.62 5.39
CA LEU A 164 3.40 -20.75 6.77
C LEU A 164 1.97 -21.33 6.82
N ASN A 165 1.07 -20.84 5.97
CA ASN A 165 -0.28 -21.39 5.84
C ASN A 165 -0.27 -22.85 5.37
N ARG A 166 0.64 -23.22 4.46
CA ARG A 166 0.82 -24.60 4.01
C ARG A 166 1.25 -25.52 5.16
N HIS A 167 2.22 -25.09 5.97
CA HIS A 167 2.66 -25.80 7.17
C HIS A 167 1.56 -25.92 8.22
N LEU A 168 0.80 -24.85 8.45
CA LEU A 168 -0.31 -24.85 9.40
C LEU A 168 -1.39 -25.84 8.95
N ASN A 169 -1.78 -25.80 7.67
CA ASN A 169 -2.74 -26.74 7.10
C ASN A 169 -2.26 -28.20 7.18
N ALA A 170 -0.98 -28.47 6.93
CA ALA A 170 -0.41 -29.81 7.10
C ALA A 170 -0.46 -30.27 8.56
N THR A 171 -0.22 -29.37 9.51
CA THR A 171 -0.29 -29.65 10.95
C THR A 171 -1.73 -29.95 11.37
N VAL A 172 -2.69 -29.15 10.90
CA VAL A 172 -4.13 -29.37 11.13
C VAL A 172 -4.54 -30.74 10.60
N ALA A 173 -4.16 -31.09 9.36
CA ALA A 173 -4.47 -32.39 8.77
C ALA A 173 -3.85 -33.56 9.56
N ASN A 174 -2.62 -33.42 10.06
CA ASN A 174 -1.97 -34.45 10.88
C ASN A 174 -2.70 -34.62 12.23
N LEU A 175 -3.04 -33.51 12.89
CA LEU A 175 -3.79 -33.54 14.14
C LEU A 175 -5.19 -34.14 13.96
N GLN A 176 -5.87 -33.82 12.85
CA GLN A 176 -7.15 -34.45 12.49
C GLN A 176 -7.00 -35.96 12.30
N GLY A 177 -5.98 -36.43 11.57
CA GLY A 177 -5.72 -37.86 11.40
C GLY A 177 -5.40 -38.57 12.73
N LYS A 178 -4.65 -37.92 13.63
CA LYS A 178 -4.41 -38.45 14.99
C LYS A 178 -5.70 -38.52 15.80
N LEU A 179 -6.54 -37.48 15.73
CA LEU A 179 -7.84 -37.44 16.40
C LEU A 179 -8.75 -38.58 15.93
N GLU A 180 -8.82 -38.81 14.62
CA GLU A 180 -9.61 -39.91 14.03
C GLU A 180 -9.09 -41.29 14.47
N SER A 181 -7.78 -41.49 14.46
CA SER A 181 -7.14 -42.73 14.92
C SER A 181 -7.41 -42.99 16.41
N LEU A 182 -7.24 -41.97 17.26
CA LEU A 182 -7.58 -42.03 18.69
C LEU A 182 -9.07 -42.28 18.92
N THR A 183 -9.94 -41.67 18.13
CA THR A 183 -11.39 -41.88 18.23
C THR A 183 -11.76 -43.32 17.87
N THR A 184 -11.15 -43.87 16.82
CA THR A 184 -11.38 -45.24 16.36
C THR A 184 -10.89 -46.26 17.38
N THR A 185 -9.68 -46.08 17.91
CA THR A 185 -9.13 -46.96 18.96
C THR A 185 -9.95 -46.91 20.25
N ASN A 186 -10.43 -45.73 20.65
CA ASN A 186 -11.32 -45.59 21.80
C ASN A 186 -12.66 -46.33 21.61
N ALA A 187 -13.22 -46.30 20.39
CA ALA A 187 -14.43 -47.03 20.06
C ALA A 187 -14.21 -48.56 20.15
N LEU A 188 -13.13 -49.08 19.58
CA LEU A 188 -12.77 -50.51 19.66
C LEU A 188 -12.56 -50.95 21.12
N MET A 189 -11.81 -50.18 21.90
CA MET A 189 -11.59 -50.49 23.32
C MET A 189 -12.89 -50.51 24.13
N LYS A 190 -13.88 -49.67 23.80
CA LYS A 190 -15.21 -49.70 24.44
C LYS A 190 -15.96 -50.97 24.09
N GLU A 191 -15.86 -51.43 22.85
CA GLU A 191 -16.48 -52.67 22.39
C GLU A 191 -15.83 -53.90 23.05
N ASP A 192 -14.50 -53.98 23.08
CA ASP A 192 -13.75 -55.03 23.76
C ASP A 192 -14.11 -55.09 25.26
N LEU A 193 -14.23 -53.93 25.90
CA LEU A 193 -14.64 -53.84 27.30
C LEU A 193 -16.07 -54.36 27.50
N ALA A 194 -16.99 -54.07 26.57
CA ALA A 194 -18.36 -54.59 26.61
C ALA A 194 -18.40 -56.12 26.43
N ILE A 195 -17.60 -56.66 25.51
CA ILE A 195 -17.46 -58.11 25.29
C ILE A 195 -16.92 -58.78 26.57
N ALA A 196 -15.85 -58.24 27.15
CA ALA A 196 -15.26 -58.77 28.38
C ALA A 196 -16.26 -58.74 29.55
N ARG A 197 -17.05 -57.67 29.69
CA ARG A 197 -18.12 -57.59 30.70
C ARG A 197 -19.19 -58.66 30.49
N ASN A 198 -19.62 -58.90 29.26
CA ASN A 198 -20.61 -59.94 28.97
C ASN A 198 -20.07 -61.35 29.26
N SER A 199 -18.81 -61.61 28.91
CA SER A 199 -18.14 -62.88 29.24
C SER A 199 -18.03 -63.08 30.75
N LEU A 200 -17.66 -62.03 31.50
CA LEU A 200 -17.63 -62.07 32.96
C LEU A 200 -19.00 -62.40 33.56
N LEU A 201 -20.06 -61.75 33.09
CA LEU A 201 -21.43 -62.01 33.55
C LEU A 201 -21.87 -63.45 33.25
N SER A 202 -21.55 -63.98 32.07
CA SER A 202 -21.84 -65.36 31.71
C SER A 202 -21.12 -66.35 32.63
N LEU A 203 -19.82 -66.13 32.86
CA LEU A 203 -19.02 -66.96 33.76
C LEU A 203 -19.50 -66.86 35.21
N GLN A 204 -19.92 -65.69 35.67
CA GLN A 204 -20.52 -65.52 36.99
C GLN A 204 -21.84 -66.30 37.14
N ALA A 205 -22.69 -66.28 36.12
CA ALA A 205 -23.93 -67.05 36.11
C ALA A 205 -23.66 -68.56 36.13
N GLU A 206 -22.69 -69.04 35.34
CA GLU A 206 -22.25 -70.44 35.35
C GLU A 206 -21.66 -70.85 36.70
N ASN A 207 -20.79 -70.03 37.29
CA ASN A 207 -20.20 -70.30 38.60
C ASN A 207 -21.28 -70.38 39.70
N LEU A 208 -22.30 -69.52 39.62
CA LEU A 208 -23.43 -69.53 40.55
C LEU A 208 -24.31 -70.77 40.36
N ALA A 209 -24.58 -71.19 39.11
CA ALA A 209 -25.28 -72.43 38.80
C ALA A 209 -24.51 -73.68 39.27
N LEU A 210 -23.19 -73.71 39.07
CA LEU A 210 -22.31 -74.77 39.58
C LEU A 210 -22.28 -74.81 41.11
N ARG A 211 -22.25 -73.66 41.79
CA ARG A 211 -22.37 -73.59 43.26
C ARG A 211 -23.73 -74.08 43.76
N GLN A 212 -24.82 -73.77 43.06
CA GLN A 212 -26.15 -74.29 43.39
C GLN A 212 -26.23 -75.82 43.15
N SER A 213 -25.61 -76.31 42.07
CA SER A 213 -25.47 -77.75 41.79
C SER A 213 -24.62 -78.46 42.85
N ALA A 214 -23.54 -77.83 43.32
CA ALA A 214 -22.69 -78.33 44.41
C ALA A 214 -23.35 -78.25 45.80
N GLN A 215 -24.44 -77.49 45.95
CA GLN A 215 -25.28 -77.48 47.16
C GLN A 215 -26.33 -78.59 47.18
N ASN A 216 -26.43 -79.44 46.15
CA ASN A 216 -27.10 -80.75 46.30
C ASN A 216 -26.21 -81.67 47.15
N PRO A 217 -26.67 -82.12 48.32
CA PRO A 217 -25.84 -82.90 49.21
C PRO A 217 -25.80 -84.35 48.73
N ASN A 218 -24.73 -84.73 48.03
CA ASN A 218 -24.20 -86.08 48.20
C ASN A 218 -22.71 -86.19 47.81
N ALA A 219 -21.95 -86.74 48.76
CA ALA A 219 -20.59 -87.29 48.70
C ALA A 219 -19.38 -86.32 48.71
N ASN A 220 -18.70 -86.32 49.87
CA ASN A 220 -17.26 -86.60 50.10
C ASN A 220 -16.21 -85.91 49.22
N ALA A 221 -15.07 -85.39 49.70
CA ALA A 221 -14.36 -85.38 50.97
C ALA A 221 -13.11 -84.48 50.78
N GLY A 222 -12.52 -83.99 51.89
CA GLY A 222 -11.07 -83.72 52.12
C GLY A 222 -10.24 -82.92 51.08
N GLU A 223 -9.27 -82.07 51.38
CA GLU A 223 -8.42 -81.80 52.53
C GLU A 223 -7.72 -80.44 52.32
N ASN A 224 -7.23 -79.87 53.42
CA ASN A 224 -6.40 -78.66 53.49
C ASN A 224 -5.06 -78.78 52.73
N LEU A 225 -4.59 -77.70 52.08
CA LEU A 225 -3.15 -77.46 51.88
C LEU A 225 -2.76 -75.97 51.79
N ASN A 226 -1.99 -75.56 52.80
CA ASN A 226 -0.82 -74.67 52.78
C ASN A 226 -0.84 -73.34 52.00
N VAL A 227 -1.00 -72.25 52.75
CA VAL A 227 -0.65 -70.87 52.35
C VAL A 227 0.79 -70.60 52.77
N HIS A 228 1.75 -70.77 51.85
CA HIS A 228 3.08 -70.17 52.00
C HIS A 228 3.74 -69.89 50.65
N ASP A 229 4.11 -68.62 50.47
CA ASP A 229 5.11 -68.06 49.55
C ASP A 229 5.20 -68.60 48.12
N ARG A 230 4.30 -68.08 47.28
CA ARG A 230 4.66 -67.74 45.89
C ARG A 230 4.18 -66.31 45.66
N ILE A 231 5.11 -65.35 45.56
CA ILE A 231 4.79 -64.05 44.98
C ILE A 231 4.17 -64.34 43.62
N ASP A 232 2.93 -63.92 43.45
CA ASP A 232 2.16 -64.18 42.26
C ASP A 232 2.89 -63.53 41.07
N PRO A 233 3.30 -64.27 40.03
CA PRO A 233 4.01 -63.73 38.87
C PRO A 233 3.26 -62.58 38.20
N GLU A 234 1.95 -62.46 38.42
CA GLU A 234 1.11 -61.35 37.99
C GLU A 234 1.44 -60.03 38.73
N VAL A 235 1.76 -60.09 40.03
CA VAL A 235 2.14 -58.93 40.84
C VAL A 235 3.54 -58.42 40.47
N GLU A 236 4.46 -59.33 40.15
CA GLU A 236 5.80 -58.97 39.66
C GLU A 236 5.71 -58.27 38.28
N ARG A 237 4.86 -58.78 37.38
CA ARG A 237 4.62 -58.17 36.06
C ARG A 237 4.01 -56.77 36.17
N THR A 238 2.98 -56.60 37.00
CA THR A 238 2.34 -55.29 37.20
C THR A 238 3.29 -54.27 37.84
N LEU A 239 4.18 -54.70 38.74
CA LEU A 239 5.22 -53.83 39.31
C LEU A 239 6.23 -53.36 38.25
N VAL A 240 6.65 -54.24 37.33
CA VAL A 240 7.56 -53.89 36.23
C VAL A 240 6.89 -52.93 35.24
N GLU A 241 5.61 -53.17 34.92
CA GLU A 241 4.83 -52.27 34.06
C GLU A 241 4.66 -50.88 34.68
N GLU A 242 4.35 -50.78 35.98
CA GLU A 242 4.26 -49.49 36.67
C GLU A 242 5.62 -48.77 36.76
N LYS A 243 6.72 -49.49 37.00
CA LYS A 243 8.07 -48.89 36.95
C LYS A 243 8.38 -48.34 35.55
N LYS A 244 8.00 -49.06 34.50
CA LYS A 244 8.17 -48.59 33.12
C LYS A 244 7.34 -47.35 32.83
N LYS A 245 6.04 -47.35 33.17
CA LYS A 245 5.18 -46.17 33.02
C LYS A 245 5.71 -44.97 33.79
N ARG A 246 6.22 -45.16 35.01
CA ARG A 246 6.81 -44.09 35.81
C ARG A 246 8.06 -43.50 35.15
N GLN A 247 8.93 -44.33 34.59
CA GLN A 247 10.09 -43.85 33.82
C GLN A 247 9.69 -43.12 32.53
N ASP A 248 8.63 -43.60 31.86
CA ASP A 248 8.11 -42.94 30.66
C ASP A 248 7.51 -41.56 31.00
N LEU A 249 6.78 -41.45 32.12
CA LEU A 249 6.28 -40.17 32.63
C LEU A 249 7.40 -39.21 33.05
N GLU A 250 8.47 -39.72 33.67
CA GLU A 250 9.62 -38.92 34.07
C GLU A 250 10.36 -38.35 32.85
N ARG A 251 10.53 -39.15 31.78
CA ARG A 251 11.09 -38.68 30.50
C ARG A 251 10.20 -37.65 29.80
N GLU A 252 8.87 -37.85 29.81
CA GLU A 252 7.94 -36.88 29.25
C GLU A 252 7.95 -35.55 30.04
N LEU A 253 8.08 -35.63 31.37
CA LEU A 253 8.21 -34.45 32.22
C LEU A 253 9.49 -33.65 31.92
N GLU A 254 10.64 -34.33 31.77
CA GLU A 254 11.89 -33.70 31.38
C GLU A 254 11.79 -33.00 30.02
N LEU A 255 11.13 -33.65 29.05
CA LEU A 255 10.89 -33.07 27.72
C LEU A 255 10.00 -31.82 27.82
N GLN A 256 8.93 -31.87 28.62
CA GLN A 256 8.05 -30.72 28.85
C GLN A 256 8.77 -29.55 29.51
N VAL A 257 9.67 -29.81 30.46
CA VAL A 257 10.50 -28.77 31.09
C VAL A 257 11.43 -28.13 30.06
N SER A 258 12.07 -28.93 29.20
CA SER A 258 12.93 -28.42 28.13
C SER A 258 12.16 -27.55 27.13
N LEU A 259 11.00 -28.03 26.66
CA LEU A 259 10.16 -27.30 25.72
C LEU A 259 9.64 -25.99 26.33
N LYS A 260 9.28 -26.00 27.62
CA LYS A 260 8.89 -24.79 28.34
C LYS A 260 10.03 -23.77 28.40
N ALA A 261 11.25 -24.21 28.69
CA ALA A 261 12.41 -23.32 28.70
C ALA A 261 12.71 -22.71 27.32
N GLU A 262 12.58 -23.52 26.25
CA GLU A 262 12.78 -23.06 24.87
C GLU A 262 11.71 -22.04 24.45
N THR A 263 10.44 -22.30 24.77
CA THR A 263 9.33 -21.36 24.49
C THR A 263 9.45 -20.06 25.28
N GLU A 264 9.89 -20.10 26.54
CA GLU A 264 10.18 -18.90 27.33
C GLU A 264 11.33 -18.08 26.72
N MET A 265 12.37 -18.73 26.20
CA MET A 265 13.47 -18.04 25.52
C MET A 265 13.01 -17.39 24.21
N ALA A 266 12.23 -18.11 23.41
CA ALA A 266 11.65 -17.58 22.18
C ALA A 266 10.74 -16.36 22.44
N MET A 267 9.92 -16.42 23.51
CA MET A 267 9.06 -15.31 23.92
C MET A 267 9.87 -14.07 24.29
N LYS A 268 10.96 -14.21 25.06
CA LYS A 268 11.85 -13.09 25.42
C LYS A 268 12.54 -12.46 24.22
N LEU A 269 12.94 -13.26 23.23
CA LEU A 269 13.53 -12.75 22.00
C LEU A 269 12.51 -11.96 21.17
N LEU A 270 11.28 -12.45 21.11
CA LEU A 270 10.19 -11.77 20.41
C LEU A 270 9.77 -10.47 21.12
N GLU A 271 9.73 -10.47 22.45
CA GLU A 271 9.54 -9.25 23.23
C GLU A 271 10.64 -8.22 22.94
N LYS A 272 11.91 -8.63 22.88
CA LYS A 272 13.04 -7.74 22.54
C LYS A 272 12.88 -7.14 21.13
N ASP A 273 12.54 -7.96 20.13
CA ASP A 273 12.30 -7.50 18.76
C ASP A 273 11.13 -6.50 18.69
N ILE A 274 10.06 -6.73 19.44
CA ILE A 274 8.93 -5.78 19.54
C ILE A 274 9.41 -4.44 20.10
N HIS A 275 10.20 -4.43 21.18
CA HIS A 275 10.70 -3.18 21.77
C HIS A 275 11.63 -2.43 20.81
N GLU A 276 12.54 -3.13 20.12
CA GLU A 276 13.44 -2.52 19.13
C GLU A 276 12.67 -1.90 17.93
N LYS A 277 11.63 -2.60 17.47
CA LYS A 277 10.72 -2.07 16.43
C LYS A 277 9.93 -0.87 16.94
N GLN A 278 9.46 -0.90 18.19
CA GLN A 278 8.75 0.22 18.82
C GLN A 278 9.64 1.47 18.87
N ASP A 279 10.91 1.32 19.29
CA ASP A 279 11.88 2.41 19.34
C ASP A 279 12.18 2.99 17.95
N THR A 280 12.28 2.12 16.95
CA THR A 280 12.44 2.53 15.55
C THR A 280 11.24 3.36 15.06
N ILE A 281 10.02 2.94 15.39
CA ILE A 281 8.79 3.69 15.05
C ILE A 281 8.79 5.06 15.74
N VAL A 282 9.19 5.15 17.00
CA VAL A 282 9.28 6.42 17.73
C VAL A 282 10.29 7.37 17.05
N SER A 283 11.46 6.86 16.65
CA SER A 283 12.47 7.63 15.93
C SER A 283 11.95 8.15 14.59
N LEU A 284 11.31 7.29 13.78
CA LEU A 284 10.74 7.68 12.49
C LEU A 284 9.62 8.72 12.63
N ARG A 285 8.76 8.59 13.65
CA ARG A 285 7.73 9.61 13.94
C ARG A 285 8.33 10.96 14.28
N ARG A 286 9.44 10.99 15.03
CA ARG A 286 10.16 12.23 15.34
C ARG A 286 10.76 12.85 14.07
N GLN A 287 11.42 12.05 13.23
CA GLN A 287 11.97 12.53 11.96
C GLN A 287 10.89 13.12 11.03
N LEU A 288 9.70 12.51 11.01
CA LEU A 288 8.58 13.02 10.22
C LEU A 288 8.08 14.38 10.71
N GLU A 289 8.06 14.61 12.03
CA GLU A 289 7.72 15.92 12.58
C GLU A 289 8.81 16.96 12.29
N ASP A 290 10.10 16.57 12.34
CA ASP A 290 11.21 17.44 11.96
C ASP A 290 11.12 17.87 10.47
N ILE A 291 10.83 16.93 9.56
CA ILE A 291 10.62 17.22 8.13
C ILE A 291 9.42 18.16 7.92
N LYS A 292 8.32 17.92 8.63
CA LYS A 292 7.13 18.78 8.57
C LYS A 292 7.44 20.20 9.04
N GLN A 293 8.22 20.34 10.11
CA GLN A 293 8.68 21.64 10.60
C GLN A 293 9.57 22.36 9.57
N ILE A 294 10.50 21.64 8.94
CA ILE A 294 11.37 22.18 7.87
C ILE A 294 10.52 22.64 6.68
N ASN A 295 9.53 21.83 6.26
CA ASN A 295 8.65 22.20 5.15
C ASN A 295 7.85 23.47 5.45
N LEU A 296 7.29 23.60 6.66
CA LEU A 296 6.58 24.81 7.06
C LEU A 296 7.49 26.05 7.06
N GLU A 297 8.72 25.92 7.56
CA GLU A 297 9.69 27.01 7.55
C GLU A 297 10.09 27.40 6.12
N MET A 298 10.28 26.42 5.24
CA MET A 298 10.58 26.63 3.83
C MET A 298 9.45 27.36 3.10
N TYR A 299 8.19 26.96 3.31
CA TYR A 299 7.04 27.67 2.74
C TYR A 299 6.95 29.12 3.23
N LYS A 300 7.21 29.34 4.52
CA LYS A 300 7.24 30.70 5.08
C LYS A 300 8.32 31.56 4.43
N LYS A 301 9.54 31.04 4.31
CA LYS A 301 10.66 31.72 3.63
C LYS A 301 10.38 31.99 2.16
N LEU A 302 9.73 31.05 1.47
CA LEU A 302 9.33 31.24 0.07
C LEU A 302 8.33 32.40 -0.06
N GLN A 303 7.32 32.44 0.81
CA GLN A 303 6.32 33.51 0.83
C GLN A 303 6.95 34.88 1.13
N GLU A 304 7.91 34.94 2.06
CA GLU A 304 8.69 36.16 2.33
C GLU A 304 9.48 36.61 1.10
N CYS A 305 10.14 35.69 0.39
CA CYS A 305 10.87 35.97 -0.84
C CYS A 305 9.96 36.47 -1.98
N GLU A 306 8.78 35.88 -2.15
CA GLU A 306 7.77 36.33 -3.11
C GLU A 306 7.28 37.75 -2.78
N GLY A 307 7.05 38.04 -1.49
CA GLY A 307 6.71 39.38 -1.01
C GLY A 307 7.80 40.41 -1.33
N GLU A 308 9.06 40.08 -1.08
CA GLU A 308 10.17 40.96 -1.46
C GLU A 308 10.29 41.17 -2.97
N LEU A 309 10.11 40.10 -3.75
CA LEU A 309 10.23 40.14 -5.20
C LEU A 309 9.14 41.02 -5.82
N THR A 310 7.90 40.89 -5.34
CA THR A 310 6.78 41.73 -5.78
C THR A 310 7.03 43.20 -5.44
N GLN A 311 7.49 43.51 -4.22
CA GLN A 311 7.83 44.88 -3.82
C GLN A 311 8.96 45.48 -4.67
N LYS A 312 10.01 44.70 -4.96
CA LYS A 312 11.10 45.11 -5.86
C LYS A 312 10.59 45.30 -7.30
N GLY A 313 9.70 44.44 -7.77
CA GLY A 313 9.04 44.56 -9.08
C GLY A 313 8.27 45.87 -9.23
N GLU A 314 7.45 46.24 -8.24
CA GLU A 314 6.75 47.53 -8.23
C GLU A 314 7.70 48.73 -8.24
N MET A 315 8.80 48.65 -7.49
CA MET A 315 9.82 49.70 -7.47
C MET A 315 10.45 49.89 -8.85
N VAL A 316 10.77 48.79 -9.54
CA VAL A 316 11.29 48.82 -10.92
C VAL A 316 10.26 49.44 -11.86
N SER A 317 8.98 49.06 -11.79
CA SER A 317 7.93 49.66 -12.61
C SER A 317 7.81 51.17 -12.38
N ARG A 318 7.89 51.63 -11.13
CA ARG A 318 7.89 53.08 -10.80
C ARG A 318 9.11 53.80 -11.39
N LEU A 319 10.29 53.22 -11.29
CA LEU A 319 11.52 53.78 -11.87
C LEU A 319 11.45 53.84 -13.40
N GLN A 320 10.91 52.79 -14.04
CA GLN A 320 10.74 52.73 -15.48
C GLN A 320 9.73 53.78 -15.99
N ALA A 321 8.64 54.02 -15.26
CA ALA A 321 7.71 55.10 -15.56
C ALA A 321 8.38 56.48 -15.49
N LYS A 322 9.18 56.74 -14.43
CA LYS A 322 9.95 57.99 -14.31
C LYS A 322 10.98 58.14 -15.44
N ALA A 323 11.71 57.08 -15.78
CA ALA A 323 12.69 57.08 -16.87
C ALA A 323 12.02 57.38 -18.23
N SER A 324 10.85 56.77 -18.50
CA SER A 324 10.05 57.06 -19.70
C SER A 324 9.59 58.52 -19.74
N GLN A 325 9.15 59.08 -18.61
CA GLN A 325 8.75 60.48 -18.52
C GLN A 325 9.93 61.42 -18.81
N ILE A 326 11.11 61.15 -18.24
CA ILE A 326 12.33 61.90 -18.52
C ILE A 326 12.70 61.81 -20.01
N GLY A 327 12.63 60.63 -20.62
CA GLY A 327 12.86 60.45 -22.05
C GLY A 327 11.91 61.26 -22.95
N LYS A 328 10.63 61.37 -22.57
CA LYS A 328 9.65 62.24 -23.27
C LYS A 328 10.01 63.73 -23.14
N ILE A 329 10.49 64.16 -21.98
CA ILE A 329 10.92 65.55 -21.77
C ILE A 329 12.18 65.84 -22.62
N LEU A 330 13.16 64.93 -22.62
CA LEU A 330 14.40 65.08 -23.37
C LEU A 330 14.14 65.22 -24.88
N THR A 331 13.32 64.33 -25.45
CA THR A 331 12.93 64.36 -26.87
C THR A 331 12.15 65.64 -27.24
N THR A 332 11.33 66.17 -26.31
CA THR A 332 10.63 67.44 -26.53
C THR A 332 11.61 68.63 -26.54
N LEU A 333 12.62 68.61 -25.66
CA LEU A 333 13.66 69.63 -25.61
C LEU A 333 14.55 69.58 -26.86
N GLU A 334 14.95 68.39 -27.30
CA GLU A 334 15.72 68.20 -28.56
C GLU A 334 14.96 68.76 -29.77
N LYS A 335 13.67 68.44 -29.92
CA LYS A 335 12.82 69.01 -30.98
C LYS A 335 12.75 70.53 -30.97
N LYS A 336 12.67 71.15 -29.77
CA LYS A 336 12.66 72.62 -29.65
C LYS A 336 14.00 73.22 -30.03
N TYR A 337 15.10 72.52 -29.76
CA TYR A 337 16.44 72.99 -30.09
C TYR A 337 16.73 72.85 -31.59
N GLU A 338 16.36 71.74 -32.23
CA GLU A 338 16.50 71.53 -33.68
C GLU A 338 15.61 72.49 -34.48
N GLY A 339 14.41 72.81 -33.99
CA GLY A 339 13.52 73.80 -34.60
C GLY A 339 14.03 75.25 -34.48
N ALA A 340 14.91 75.55 -33.52
CA ALA A 340 15.50 76.87 -33.34
C ALA A 340 16.72 77.10 -34.25
N ASP A 341 17.47 76.05 -34.60
CA ASP A 341 18.64 76.12 -35.49
C ASP A 341 18.27 76.24 -36.98
N SER A 342 16.99 76.09 -37.35
CA SER A 342 16.51 76.11 -38.74
C SER A 342 16.30 77.52 -39.32
N LEU A 343 16.64 78.59 -38.59
CA LEU A 343 16.31 79.98 -38.93
C LEU A 343 17.51 80.92 -39.19
N GLU A 344 18.75 80.42 -39.26
CA GLU A 344 19.91 81.28 -39.61
C GLU A 344 20.79 80.73 -40.75
N SER A 345 20.87 81.51 -41.84
CA SER A 345 21.99 81.57 -42.81
C SER A 345 21.81 82.78 -43.75
N PRO A 346 22.86 83.32 -44.42
CA PRO A 346 24.23 83.63 -43.97
C PRO A 346 24.67 85.08 -44.40
N MET A 347 25.67 85.71 -43.76
CA MET A 347 26.41 86.82 -44.40
C MET A 347 27.83 87.09 -43.85
N ALA A 348 28.81 86.92 -44.76
CA ALA A 348 30.03 87.72 -45.04
C ALA A 348 31.18 87.97 -44.01
N THR A 349 32.35 87.34 -44.31
CA THR A 349 33.76 87.84 -44.39
C THR A 349 34.45 88.66 -43.26
N THR A 350 35.38 88.00 -42.54
CA THR A 350 36.80 88.27 -42.10
C THR A 350 37.38 89.72 -41.92
N PRO A 351 38.51 89.97 -41.17
CA PRO A 351 39.31 89.11 -40.26
C PRO A 351 39.76 89.75 -38.90
N SER A 352 40.40 88.94 -38.04
CA SER A 352 41.50 89.27 -37.10
C SER A 352 41.26 89.21 -35.58
N THR A 353 42.14 88.41 -34.95
CA THR A 353 42.73 88.48 -33.60
C THR A 353 41.88 88.16 -32.36
N GLY A 354 42.17 86.98 -31.78
CA GLY A 354 42.38 86.82 -30.34
C GLY A 354 41.38 85.93 -29.61
N ILE A 355 41.93 84.87 -28.98
CA ILE A 355 41.37 84.00 -27.92
C ILE A 355 40.64 82.72 -28.44
N PRO A 356 41.10 81.50 -28.06
CA PRO A 356 40.51 80.25 -28.51
C PRO A 356 39.18 79.95 -27.78
N PRO A 357 38.20 79.29 -28.43
CA PRO A 357 36.94 78.94 -27.80
C PRO A 357 37.12 77.73 -26.87
N VAL A 358 36.50 77.83 -25.70
CA VAL A 358 36.38 76.73 -24.73
C VAL A 358 35.68 75.54 -25.40
N LYS A 359 36.34 74.37 -25.40
CA LYS A 359 35.78 73.10 -25.88
C LYS A 359 34.50 72.78 -25.10
N ARG A 360 33.37 72.65 -25.78
CA ARG A 360 32.17 71.98 -25.25
C ARG A 360 32.55 70.55 -24.86
N PRO A 361 32.26 70.06 -23.65
CA PRO A 361 32.40 68.65 -23.35
C PRO A 361 31.21 67.93 -24.01
N TYR A 362 31.47 67.24 -25.13
CA TYR A 362 30.55 66.22 -25.61
C TYR A 362 30.54 65.10 -24.57
N LEU A 363 29.48 65.01 -23.76
CA LEU A 363 29.19 63.78 -23.03
C LEU A 363 28.75 62.75 -24.06
N ARG A 364 29.70 61.94 -24.54
CA ARG A 364 29.38 60.67 -25.21
C ARG A 364 28.60 59.83 -24.19
N VAL A 365 27.32 59.62 -24.46
CA VAL A 365 26.56 58.57 -23.79
C VAL A 365 26.95 57.27 -24.49
N ASP A 366 27.78 56.46 -23.84
CA ASP A 366 28.09 55.13 -24.34
C ASP A 366 26.82 54.27 -24.34
N PRO A 367 26.60 53.41 -25.36
CA PRO A 367 25.44 52.53 -25.39
C PRO A 367 25.42 51.59 -24.18
N ILE A 368 24.25 51.43 -23.56
CA ILE A 368 24.03 50.44 -22.51
C ILE A 368 24.32 49.05 -23.10
N PRO A 369 25.26 48.26 -22.54
CA PRO A 369 25.58 46.94 -23.07
C PRO A 369 24.36 46.01 -22.96
N PRO A 370 24.19 45.06 -23.89
CA PRO A 370 23.03 44.17 -23.89
C PRO A 370 22.97 43.33 -22.61
N PHE A 371 21.75 43.16 -22.11
CA PHE A 371 21.47 42.38 -20.90
C PHE A 371 21.93 40.92 -21.09
N ASN A 372 22.83 40.46 -20.23
CA ASN A 372 23.34 39.09 -20.23
C ASN A 372 22.78 38.31 -19.04
N ALA A 373 21.73 37.51 -19.31
CA ALA A 373 21.03 36.70 -18.30
C ALA A 373 21.92 35.66 -17.60
N ASN A 374 23.07 35.27 -18.20
CA ASN A 374 23.97 34.27 -17.62
C ASN A 374 24.76 34.78 -16.39
N LYS A 375 24.76 36.08 -16.10
CA LYS A 375 25.40 36.62 -14.88
C LYS A 375 24.57 36.47 -13.60
N MET A 376 23.28 36.14 -13.70
CA MET A 376 22.40 35.97 -12.53
C MET A 376 22.32 34.53 -12.02
N ARG A 377 22.86 33.54 -12.75
CA ARG A 377 22.94 32.14 -12.30
C ARG A 377 24.23 31.90 -11.51
N LYS A 378 24.34 32.49 -10.33
CA LYS A 378 25.19 31.95 -9.27
C LYS A 378 24.29 31.43 -8.16
N SER A 379 23.76 30.23 -8.38
CA SER A 379 23.37 29.37 -7.26
C SER A 379 24.62 29.09 -6.43
N PRO A 380 24.54 28.99 -5.09
CA PRO A 380 25.69 28.56 -4.30
C PRO A 380 26.05 27.15 -4.72
N SER A 381 27.25 26.97 -5.26
CA SER A 381 27.82 25.66 -5.51
C SER A 381 28.07 25.01 -4.15
N ALA A 382 27.34 23.95 -3.85
CA ALA A 382 27.68 23.04 -2.76
C ALA A 382 29.00 22.33 -3.13
N ASN A 383 30.12 22.90 -2.67
CA ASN A 383 31.33 22.17 -2.34
C ASN A 383 32.38 23.15 -1.80
N SER A 384 32.61 23.08 -0.50
CA SER A 384 33.86 23.47 0.16
C SER A 384 34.04 22.61 1.41
N PRO A 385 35.29 22.28 1.79
CA PRO A 385 35.64 21.07 2.52
C PRO A 385 35.50 21.24 4.04
N MET A 386 35.53 20.09 4.71
CA MET A 386 35.68 19.95 6.16
C MET A 386 36.70 20.93 6.75
N ASP A 387 36.35 21.54 7.88
CA ASP A 387 37.32 22.00 8.86
C ASP A 387 36.91 21.51 10.26
N ASN A 388 37.85 20.77 10.87
CA ASN A 388 37.82 20.28 12.23
C ASN A 388 37.90 21.44 13.22
N ALA A 389 37.00 21.48 14.20
CA ALA A 389 37.25 22.22 15.44
C ALA A 389 36.56 21.56 16.64
N ALA A 390 37.38 20.85 17.40
CA ALA A 390 37.45 20.80 18.87
C ALA A 390 36.18 20.54 19.71
N HIS A 391 36.26 19.41 20.44
CA HIS A 391 35.59 19.15 21.71
C HIS A 391 35.51 20.36 22.66
N PRO A 392 34.48 20.39 23.53
CA PRO A 392 34.83 20.13 24.92
C PRO A 392 33.96 19.04 25.56
N SER A 393 34.65 18.21 26.34
CA SER A 393 34.16 17.30 27.36
C SER A 393 33.34 18.02 28.44
N ALA A 394 32.19 17.46 28.83
CA ALA A 394 31.67 17.55 30.18
C ALA A 394 30.60 16.47 30.50
N SER A 395 31.00 15.58 31.42
CA SER A 395 30.21 14.99 32.50
C SER A 395 28.92 14.21 32.20
N SER A 396 29.06 12.90 32.34
CA SER A 396 28.10 11.93 32.88
C SER A 396 27.20 12.48 34.01
N SER A 397 25.90 12.23 33.92
CA SER A 397 25.04 12.07 35.11
C SER A 397 23.93 11.06 34.83
N THR A 398 24.03 9.93 35.52
CA THR A 398 23.05 8.85 35.65
C THR A 398 21.85 9.33 36.46
N PRO A 399 20.60 9.00 36.11
CA PRO A 399 19.50 9.10 37.07
C PRO A 399 19.45 7.83 37.93
N GLN A 400 19.75 8.04 39.20
CA GLN A 400 19.63 7.06 40.28
C GLN A 400 18.15 6.79 40.58
N ALA A 401 17.82 5.51 40.75
CA ALA A 401 16.55 5.04 41.28
C ALA A 401 16.24 5.70 42.63
N THR A 402 14.99 6.09 42.83
CA THR A 402 14.44 6.41 44.16
C THR A 402 13.28 5.48 44.44
N GLU A 403 13.54 4.52 45.32
CA GLU A 403 12.52 3.95 46.20
C GLU A 403 11.85 5.08 46.98
N LYS A 404 10.53 5.08 47.00
CA LYS A 404 9.75 5.57 48.15
C LYS A 404 8.64 4.57 48.44
N GLY A 405 8.81 3.86 49.55
CA GLY A 405 7.71 3.26 50.29
C GLY A 405 7.04 4.28 51.22
N ASN A 406 5.87 3.86 51.71
CA ASN A 406 4.87 4.50 52.59
C ASN A 406 4.00 5.55 51.90
N ASP A 407 2.67 5.42 51.82
CA ASP A 407 1.71 4.74 52.72
C ASP A 407 0.83 3.66 52.04
#